data_AF-A0A8D8MBD8-F1
#
_entry.id   AF-A0A8D8MBD8-F1
#
_cell.length_a   1.000
_cell.length_b   1.000
_cell.length_c   1.000
_cell.angle_alpha   90.00
_cell.angle_beta   90.00
_cell.angle_gamma   90.00
#
_symmetry.space_group_name_H-M   'P 1'
#
loop_
_entity.id
_entity.type
_entity.pdbx_description
1 polymer ?
#
loop_
_entity_poly.entity_id
_entity_poly.type
_entity_poly.pdbx_seq_one_letter_code
_entity_poly.pdbx_strand_id
1 'polypeptide(L)'
;MQLRGQVYKPVVELEARPVQGLACTRGEQSGQRWWGLYEQLCGTPENFFRNCFVWNICPLAFFHASGRNITPAELKGPAKTRIQQVCNEYLKTALDLFNPTIVVSVGRYTEDRVKALVKQNLLDPNRVQLSCMPHPSPRSLNNTNWLEKARQWLVDHGVMPYLQS
;
A
#
# COMPACT_ATOMS: atom_id res chain seq x y z
N MET A 1 -2.00 -16.23 -2.99
CA MET A 1 -1.66 -15.56 -4.27
C MET A 1 -0.92 -16.44 -5.27
N GLN A 2 -0.22 -17.51 -4.86
CA GLN A 2 0.38 -18.52 -5.77
C GLN A 2 1.26 -17.96 -6.91
N LEU A 3 1.86 -16.78 -6.72
CA LEU A 3 2.64 -16.09 -7.76
C LEU A 3 3.91 -16.88 -8.09
N ARG A 4 4.22 -16.95 -9.39
CA ARG A 4 5.43 -17.55 -9.93
C ARG A 4 6.00 -16.64 -11.00
N GLY A 5 7.32 -16.59 -11.12
CA GLY A 5 7.98 -15.77 -12.13
C GLY A 5 9.44 -15.52 -11.82
N GLN A 6 10.16 -15.04 -12.83
CA GLN A 6 11.56 -14.61 -12.70
C GLN A 6 11.60 -13.14 -12.26
N VAL A 7 12.42 -12.85 -11.27
CA VAL A 7 12.69 -11.48 -10.82
C VAL A 7 14.14 -11.15 -11.12
N TYR A 8 14.36 -10.15 -11.96
CA TYR A 8 15.69 -9.68 -12.31
C TYR A 8 16.22 -8.69 -11.28
N LYS A 9 17.55 -8.58 -11.23
CA LYS A 9 18.23 -7.62 -10.35
C LYS A 9 18.16 -6.20 -10.93
N PRO A 10 18.17 -5.16 -10.08
CA PRO A 10 18.37 -3.80 -10.55
C PRO A 10 19.75 -3.65 -11.19
N VAL A 11 19.91 -2.64 -12.05
CA VAL A 11 21.19 -2.34 -12.73
C VAL A 11 22.32 -2.14 -11.72
N VAL A 12 22.02 -1.45 -10.61
CA VAL A 12 22.93 -1.29 -9.48
C VAL A 12 22.25 -1.88 -8.25
N GLU A 13 22.82 -2.97 -7.74
CA GLU A 13 22.36 -3.64 -6.53
C GLU A 13 23.19 -3.19 -5.32
N LEU A 14 22.50 -2.90 -4.21
CA LEU A 14 23.16 -2.64 -2.93
C LEU A 14 23.36 -3.98 -2.21
N GLU A 15 24.59 -4.29 -1.81
CA GLU A 15 24.90 -5.54 -1.10
C GLU A 15 24.06 -5.72 0.19
N ALA A 16 23.73 -4.63 0.88
CA ALA A 16 22.88 -4.65 2.07
C ALA A 16 21.37 -4.91 1.76
N ARG A 17 20.98 -4.84 0.48
CA ARG A 17 19.60 -4.99 -0.03
C ARG A 17 19.59 -5.84 -1.31
N PRO A 18 20.01 -7.11 -1.25
CA PRO A 18 20.02 -7.97 -2.42
C PRO A 18 18.59 -8.30 -2.87
N VAL A 19 18.37 -8.35 -4.17
CA VAL A 19 17.10 -8.77 -4.79
C VAL A 19 17.21 -10.24 -5.15
N GLN A 20 16.66 -11.09 -4.28
CA GLN A 20 16.63 -12.55 -4.45
C GLN A 20 15.33 -13.05 -5.10
N GLY A 21 14.42 -12.14 -5.47
CA GLY A 21 13.14 -12.49 -6.06
C GLY A 21 12.27 -13.36 -5.14
N LEU A 22 11.59 -14.34 -5.72
CA LEU A 22 10.74 -15.29 -4.99
C LEU A 22 11.53 -16.30 -4.14
N ALA A 23 12.87 -16.33 -4.25
CA ALA A 23 13.74 -17.15 -3.40
C ALA A 23 14.19 -16.41 -2.11
N CYS A 24 13.74 -15.17 -1.90
CA CYS A 24 14.05 -14.41 -0.68
C CYS A 24 13.48 -15.12 0.56
N THR A 25 14.33 -15.36 1.56
CA THR A 25 13.94 -16.01 2.83
C THR A 25 13.53 -15.02 3.92
N ARG A 26 13.71 -13.71 3.68
CA ARG A 26 13.35 -12.67 4.65
C ARG A 26 11.85 -12.40 4.59
N GLY A 27 11.18 -12.52 5.74
CA GLY A 27 9.78 -12.13 5.91
C GLY A 27 9.63 -10.61 6.06
N GLU A 28 8.77 -9.99 5.25
CA GLU A 28 8.35 -8.60 5.45
C GLU A 28 7.12 -8.58 6.37
N GLN A 29 7.32 -8.11 7.60
CA GLN A 29 6.32 -8.23 8.66
C GLN A 29 5.00 -7.51 8.37
N SER A 30 5.04 -6.36 7.69
CA SER A 30 3.84 -5.57 7.37
C SER A 30 2.95 -6.31 6.38
N GLY A 31 3.56 -6.89 5.33
CA GLY A 31 2.92 -7.69 4.30
C GLY A 31 2.44 -9.04 4.83
N GLN A 32 3.18 -9.66 5.74
CA GLN A 32 2.72 -10.86 6.44
C GLN A 32 1.46 -10.58 7.26
N ARG A 33 1.42 -9.48 8.03
CA ARG A 33 0.22 -9.06 8.76
C ARG A 33 -0.93 -8.75 7.81
N TRP A 34 -0.67 -7.97 6.76
CA TRP A 34 -1.67 -7.58 5.77
C TRP A 34 -2.29 -8.79 5.08
N TRP A 35 -1.49 -9.61 4.41
CA TRP A 35 -2.00 -10.74 3.65
C TRP A 35 -2.53 -11.85 4.54
N GLY A 36 -1.96 -12.05 5.74
CA GLY A 36 -2.49 -13.00 6.72
C GLY A 36 -3.90 -12.62 7.22
N LEU A 37 -4.20 -11.32 7.38
CA LEU A 37 -5.56 -10.88 7.70
C LEU A 37 -6.56 -11.28 6.60
N TYR A 38 -6.27 -10.95 5.35
CA TYR A 38 -7.19 -11.21 4.25
C TYR A 38 -7.26 -12.70 3.87
N GLU A 39 -6.20 -13.48 4.13
CA GLU A 39 -6.29 -14.93 4.07
C GLU A 39 -7.30 -15.47 5.08
N GLN A 40 -7.29 -14.99 6.33
CA GLN A 40 -8.26 -15.41 7.34
C GLN A 40 -9.69 -14.95 7.05
N LEU A 41 -9.87 -13.79 6.42
CA LEU A 41 -11.20 -13.22 6.15
C LEU A 41 -11.82 -13.77 4.86
N CYS A 42 -11.01 -13.91 3.80
CA CYS A 42 -11.50 -14.24 2.47
C CYS A 42 -11.28 -15.71 2.10
N GLY A 43 -10.37 -16.42 2.78
CA GLY A 43 -9.98 -17.81 2.50
C GLY A 43 -9.13 -17.95 1.23
N THR A 44 -9.62 -17.44 0.09
CA THR A 44 -8.92 -17.46 -1.19
C THR A 44 -8.61 -16.05 -1.71
N PRO A 45 -7.55 -15.87 -2.51
CA PRO A 45 -7.27 -14.60 -3.17
C PRO A 45 -8.41 -14.11 -4.05
N GLU A 46 -9.12 -15.01 -4.74
CA GLU A 46 -10.21 -14.69 -5.66
C GLU A 46 -11.36 -13.97 -4.95
N ASN A 47 -11.64 -14.35 -3.70
CA ASN A 47 -12.67 -13.70 -2.89
C ASN A 47 -12.25 -12.26 -2.51
N PHE A 48 -10.97 -12.03 -2.19
CA PHE A 48 -10.45 -10.69 -1.94
C PHE A 48 -10.47 -9.84 -3.23
N PHE A 49 -9.89 -10.35 -4.31
CA PHE A 49 -9.73 -9.60 -5.56
C PHE A 49 -11.03 -9.42 -6.36
N ARG A 50 -12.13 -10.06 -5.96
CA ARG A 50 -13.47 -9.84 -6.54
C ARG A 50 -13.89 -8.38 -6.44
N ASN A 51 -13.64 -7.75 -5.30
CA ASN A 51 -14.07 -6.37 -5.01
C ASN A 51 -12.92 -5.46 -4.59
N CYS A 52 -11.72 -5.99 -4.36
CA CYS A 52 -10.60 -5.23 -3.79
C CYS A 52 -9.36 -5.29 -4.68
N PHE A 53 -8.55 -4.22 -4.59
CA PHE A 53 -7.24 -4.17 -5.22
C PHE A 53 -6.26 -3.44 -4.29
N VAL A 54 -4.98 -3.79 -4.36
CA VAL A 54 -3.91 -3.16 -3.56
C VAL A 54 -2.97 -2.41 -4.49
N TRP A 55 -2.78 -1.11 -4.22
CA TRP A 55 -1.94 -0.23 -5.02
C TRP A 55 -0.91 0.50 -4.15
N ASN A 56 0.35 0.50 -4.58
CA ASN A 56 1.40 1.30 -3.96
C ASN A 56 1.47 2.68 -4.60
N ILE A 57 1.38 3.74 -3.80
CA ILE A 57 1.47 5.13 -4.30
C ILE A 57 2.77 5.39 -5.05
N CYS A 58 3.89 4.87 -4.54
CA CYS A 58 5.19 5.00 -5.18
C CYS A 58 5.77 3.59 -5.39
N PRO A 59 6.06 3.19 -6.65
CA PRO A 59 6.62 1.88 -6.93
C PRO A 59 8.14 1.81 -6.68
N LEU A 60 8.78 2.93 -6.33
CA LEU A 60 10.22 3.01 -6.11
C LEU A 60 10.58 2.82 -4.63
N ALA A 61 11.67 2.08 -4.39
CA ALA A 61 12.30 1.97 -3.09
C ALA A 61 13.63 2.75 -3.09
N PHE A 62 13.87 3.55 -2.06
CA PHE A 62 15.06 4.38 -1.93
C PHE A 62 15.87 3.94 -0.72
N PHE A 63 17.19 3.91 -0.84
CA PHE A 63 18.09 3.50 0.23
C PHE A 63 19.30 4.43 0.30
N HIS A 64 19.79 4.65 1.52
CA HIS A 64 21.17 5.10 1.71
C HIS A 64 22.15 4.00 1.29
N ALA A 65 23.41 4.36 1.03
CA ALA A 65 24.48 3.40 0.75
C ALA A 65 24.62 2.32 1.84
N SER A 66 24.30 2.65 3.10
CA SER A 66 24.27 1.70 4.23
C SER A 66 23.12 0.69 4.18
N GLY A 67 22.20 0.80 3.21
CA GLY A 67 20.97 0.02 3.12
C GLY A 67 19.81 0.55 3.96
N ARG A 68 19.98 1.64 4.72
CA ARG A 68 18.85 2.26 5.45
C ARG A 68 17.79 2.74 4.44
N ASN A 69 16.55 2.29 4.62
CA ASN A 69 15.42 2.72 3.79
C ASN A 69 15.17 4.23 3.93
N ILE A 70 14.88 4.89 2.82
CA ILE A 70 14.42 6.28 2.74
C ILE A 70 12.98 6.23 2.23
N THR A 71 12.04 6.64 3.06
CA THR A 71 10.64 6.72 2.67
C THR A 71 10.40 7.90 1.72
N PRO A 72 9.36 7.85 0.87
CA PRO A 72 8.96 9.01 0.06
C PRO A 72 8.69 10.28 0.88
N ALA A 73 8.32 10.14 2.16
CA ALA A 73 8.13 11.26 3.08
C ALA A 73 9.46 11.94 3.46
N GLU A 74 10.53 11.15 3.63
CA GLU A 74 11.90 11.59 3.98
C GLU A 74 12.66 12.24 2.82
N LEU A 75 12.22 12.05 1.58
CA LEU A 75 12.81 12.74 0.42
C LEU A 75 12.74 14.27 0.62
N LYS A 76 13.70 15.00 0.03
CA LYS A 76 13.80 16.45 0.16
C LYS A 76 13.96 17.12 -1.20
N GLY A 77 13.65 18.41 -1.24
CA GLY A 77 13.90 19.27 -2.40
C GLY A 77 13.15 18.87 -3.67
N PRO A 78 13.65 19.28 -4.85
CA PRO A 78 12.97 19.09 -6.13
C PRO A 78 12.67 17.64 -6.49
N ALA A 79 13.50 16.70 -6.04
CA ALA A 79 13.31 15.27 -6.28
C ALA A 79 12.02 14.75 -5.65
N LYS A 80 11.72 15.15 -4.41
CA LYS A 80 10.46 14.80 -3.74
C LYS A 80 9.27 15.27 -4.54
N THR A 81 9.27 16.53 -4.98
CA THR A 81 8.18 17.12 -5.76
C THR A 81 7.95 16.36 -7.07
N ARG A 82 9.01 16.08 -7.84
CA ARG A 82 8.89 15.33 -9.10
C ARG A 82 8.35 13.93 -8.89
N ILE A 83 8.90 13.18 -7.93
CA ILE A 83 8.41 11.81 -7.64
C ILE A 83 6.94 11.86 -7.25
N GLN A 84 6.56 12.81 -6.38
CA GLN A 84 5.19 12.98 -5.93
C GLN A 84 4.22 13.32 -7.06
N GLN A 85 4.63 14.18 -8.00
CA GLN A 85 3.82 14.52 -9.16
C GLN A 85 3.57 13.30 -10.04
N VAL A 86 4.63 12.59 -10.43
CA VAL A 86 4.52 11.38 -11.25
C VAL A 86 3.68 10.30 -10.56
N CYS A 87 3.90 10.07 -9.26
CA CYS A 87 3.09 9.12 -8.49
C CYS A 87 1.61 9.50 -8.45
N ASN A 88 1.29 10.80 -8.36
CA ASN A 88 -0.09 11.27 -8.38
C ASN A 88 -0.76 11.05 -9.73
N GLU A 89 -0.03 11.27 -10.83
CA GLU A 89 -0.54 11.02 -12.19
C GLU A 89 -0.92 9.54 -12.36
N TYR A 90 -0.02 8.61 -11.98
CA TYR A 90 -0.33 7.17 -12.03
C TYR A 90 -1.43 6.76 -11.07
N LEU A 91 -1.48 7.32 -9.86
CA LEU A 91 -2.57 7.05 -8.93
C LEU A 91 -3.91 7.51 -9.49
N LYS A 92 -3.96 8.69 -10.13
CA LYS A 92 -5.17 9.17 -10.82
C LYS A 92 -5.58 8.19 -11.92
N THR A 93 -4.66 7.78 -12.79
CA THR A 93 -4.94 6.80 -13.84
C THR A 93 -5.50 5.49 -13.27
N ALA A 94 -4.92 4.98 -12.18
CA ALA A 94 -5.42 3.78 -11.51
C ALA A 94 -6.84 3.98 -10.96
N LEU A 95 -7.12 5.12 -10.31
CA LEU A 95 -8.44 5.43 -9.76
C LEU A 95 -9.51 5.61 -10.85
N ASP A 96 -9.14 6.17 -12.00
CA ASP A 96 -10.04 6.28 -13.16
C ASP A 96 -10.32 4.90 -13.76
N LEU A 97 -9.30 4.04 -13.87
CA LEU A 97 -9.42 2.69 -14.44
C LEU A 97 -10.24 1.75 -13.55
N PHE A 98 -9.90 1.67 -12.27
CA PHE A 98 -10.58 0.77 -11.33
C PHE A 98 -11.95 1.30 -10.91
N ASN A 99 -12.19 2.60 -11.06
CA ASN A 99 -13.44 3.27 -10.71
C ASN A 99 -14.01 2.83 -9.33
N PRO A 100 -13.21 2.86 -8.25
CA PRO A 100 -13.66 2.34 -6.96
C PRO A 100 -14.76 3.23 -6.38
N THR A 101 -15.57 2.67 -5.48
CA THR A 101 -16.51 3.42 -4.61
C THR A 101 -15.89 3.78 -3.26
N ILE A 102 -14.87 3.03 -2.82
CA ILE A 102 -14.15 3.24 -1.56
C ILE A 102 -12.64 3.19 -1.83
N VAL A 103 -11.89 4.18 -1.31
CA VAL A 103 -10.42 4.16 -1.29
C VAL A 103 -9.95 4.07 0.15
N VAL A 104 -9.31 2.95 0.48
CA VAL A 104 -8.70 2.72 1.80
C VAL A 104 -7.22 3.07 1.75
N SER A 105 -6.86 4.18 2.39
CA SER A 105 -5.48 4.59 2.62
C SER A 105 -4.88 3.79 3.78
N VAL A 106 -3.72 3.17 3.57
CA VAL A 106 -3.00 2.41 4.61
C VAL A 106 -1.94 3.32 5.23
N GLY A 107 -2.32 3.99 6.33
CA GLY A 107 -1.46 4.95 7.03
C GLY A 107 -1.50 6.38 6.47
N ARG A 108 -1.13 7.34 7.32
CA ARG A 108 -1.32 8.80 7.10
C ARG A 108 -0.67 9.34 5.84
N TYR A 109 0.54 8.87 5.50
CA TYR A 109 1.20 9.32 4.27
C TYR A 109 0.32 9.05 3.04
N THR A 110 -0.29 7.86 2.95
CA THR A 110 -1.14 7.52 1.81
C THR A 110 -2.42 8.34 1.78
N GLU A 111 -3.02 8.58 2.95
CA GLU A 111 -4.21 9.41 3.10
C GLU A 111 -3.95 10.85 2.63
N ASP A 112 -2.82 11.44 3.02
CA ASP A 112 -2.46 12.79 2.59
C ASP A 112 -2.30 12.90 1.07
N ARG A 113 -1.77 11.85 0.43
CA ARG A 113 -1.62 11.81 -1.03
C ARG A 113 -2.97 11.71 -1.75
N VAL A 114 -3.89 10.89 -1.25
CA VAL A 114 -5.24 10.79 -1.84
C VAL A 114 -6.02 12.09 -1.62
N LYS A 115 -5.94 12.69 -0.42
CA LYS A 115 -6.54 14.01 -0.14
C LYS A 115 -5.96 15.12 -1.03
N ALA A 116 -4.69 15.03 -1.42
CA ALA A 116 -4.11 15.97 -2.36
C ALA A 116 -4.77 15.91 -3.74
N LEU A 117 -5.17 14.72 -4.22
CA LEU A 117 -5.92 14.58 -5.47
C LEU A 117 -7.29 15.25 -5.40
N VAL A 118 -7.98 15.13 -4.26
CA VAL A 118 -9.25 15.85 -4.03
C VAL A 118 -9.03 17.36 -4.08
N LYS A 119 -8.03 17.88 -3.37
CA LYS A 119 -7.72 19.32 -3.38
C LYS A 119 -7.35 19.86 -4.77
N GLN A 120 -6.82 19.00 -5.62
CA GLN A 120 -6.46 19.32 -7.01
C GLN A 120 -7.62 19.12 -7.99
N ASN A 121 -8.83 18.80 -7.50
CA ASN A 121 -10.01 18.45 -8.31
C ASN A 121 -9.76 17.28 -9.28
N LEU A 122 -8.84 16.38 -8.92
CA LEU A 122 -8.51 15.18 -9.69
C LEU A 122 -9.29 13.95 -9.21
N LEU A 123 -9.96 14.05 -8.05
CA LEU A 123 -10.81 13.02 -7.47
C LEU A 123 -12.02 13.68 -6.83
N ASP A 124 -13.22 13.30 -7.25
CA ASP A 124 -14.47 13.80 -6.69
C ASP A 124 -14.79 13.11 -5.34
N PRO A 125 -14.80 13.85 -4.22
CA PRO A 125 -15.09 13.27 -2.90
C PRO A 125 -16.55 12.87 -2.72
N ASN A 126 -17.47 13.30 -3.59
CA ASN A 126 -18.86 12.83 -3.58
C ASN A 126 -19.01 11.48 -4.30
N ARG A 127 -18.07 11.16 -5.20
CA ARG A 127 -18.06 9.90 -5.96
C ARG A 127 -17.39 8.77 -5.18
N VAL A 128 -16.41 9.07 -4.34
CA VAL A 128 -15.60 8.07 -3.66
C VAL A 128 -15.52 8.32 -2.16
N GLN A 129 -15.81 7.29 -1.38
CA GLN A 129 -15.59 7.31 0.06
C GLN A 129 -14.09 7.17 0.35
N LEU A 130 -13.52 8.17 1.01
CA LEU A 130 -12.13 8.13 1.47
C LEU A 130 -12.07 7.68 2.91
N SER A 131 -11.26 6.65 3.18
CA SER A 131 -11.07 6.13 4.54
C SER A 131 -9.60 5.80 4.77
N CYS A 132 -9.12 5.90 6.01
CA CYS A 132 -7.74 5.60 6.35
C CYS A 132 -7.69 4.58 7.48
N MET A 133 -7.01 3.47 7.22
CA MET A 133 -6.77 2.43 8.22
C MET A 133 -5.37 2.51 8.82
N PRO A 134 -5.14 1.94 10.01
CA PRO A 134 -3.82 1.86 10.61
C PRO A 134 -2.84 1.07 9.74
N HIS A 135 -1.58 1.52 9.65
CA HIS A 135 -0.55 0.83 8.89
C HIS A 135 -0.05 -0.44 9.63
N PRO A 136 0.19 -1.58 8.95
CA PRO A 136 0.57 -2.86 9.60
C PRO A 136 1.99 -2.89 10.19
N SER A 137 2.85 -1.95 9.82
CA SER A 137 4.25 -1.92 10.27
C SER A 137 4.41 -2.00 11.79
N PRO A 138 5.35 -2.83 12.29
CA PRO A 138 5.67 -2.88 13.71
C PRO A 138 6.34 -1.60 14.23
N ARG A 139 6.82 -0.72 13.33
CA ARG A 139 7.40 0.58 13.70
C ARG A 139 6.34 1.64 14.01
N SER A 140 5.08 1.37 13.69
CA SER A 140 3.98 2.26 14.08
C SER A 140 3.80 2.20 15.59
N LEU A 141 3.71 3.37 16.22
CA LEU A 141 3.54 3.48 17.68
C LEU A 141 2.30 2.69 18.15
N ASN A 142 2.45 1.93 19.23
CA ASN A 142 1.38 1.13 19.85
C ASN A 142 0.67 0.14 18.90
N ASN A 143 1.40 -0.43 17.93
CA ASN A 143 0.86 -1.34 16.91
C ASN A 143 1.16 -2.83 17.16
N THR A 144 0.92 -3.28 18.39
CA THR A 144 1.14 -4.68 18.82
C THR A 144 -0.02 -5.61 18.43
N ASN A 145 -1.25 -5.09 18.39
CA ASN A 145 -2.49 -5.80 18.07
C ASN A 145 -3.12 -5.31 16.75
N TRP A 146 -2.32 -5.23 15.69
CA TRP A 146 -2.77 -4.66 14.41
C TRP A 146 -3.92 -5.45 13.79
N LEU A 147 -3.92 -6.78 13.90
CA LEU A 147 -4.95 -7.63 13.28
C LEU A 147 -6.34 -7.34 13.86
N GLU A 148 -6.45 -7.24 15.17
CA GLU A 148 -7.70 -6.93 15.88
C GLU A 148 -8.17 -5.52 15.54
N LYS A 149 -7.25 -4.54 15.54
CA LYS A 149 -7.55 -3.15 15.15
C LYS A 149 -8.02 -3.05 13.71
N ALA A 150 -7.38 -3.76 12.79
CA ALA A 150 -7.75 -3.77 11.38
C ALA A 150 -9.12 -4.44 11.17
N ARG A 151 -9.40 -5.57 11.84
CA ARG A 151 -10.71 -6.22 11.80
C ARG A 151 -11.82 -5.29 12.29
N GLN A 152 -11.63 -4.66 13.45
CA GLN A 152 -12.61 -3.71 14.00
C GLN A 152 -12.81 -2.53 13.04
N TRP A 153 -11.72 -1.98 12.50
CA TRP A 153 -11.77 -0.89 11.54
C TRP A 153 -12.60 -1.25 10.29
N LEU A 154 -12.43 -2.47 9.74
CA LEU A 154 -13.19 -2.95 8.58
C LEU A 154 -14.70 -3.04 8.86
N VAL A 155 -15.10 -3.39 10.09
CA VAL A 155 -16.50 -3.39 10.52
C VAL A 155 -17.01 -1.96 10.65
N ASP A 156 -16.31 -1.12 11.40
CA ASP A 156 -16.74 0.25 11.72
C ASP A 156 -16.89 1.13 10.48
N HIS A 157 -16.12 0.85 9.42
CA HIS A 157 -16.12 1.62 8.17
C HIS A 157 -16.96 0.96 7.06
N GLY A 158 -17.70 -0.11 7.37
CA GLY A 158 -18.58 -0.78 6.41
C GLY A 158 -17.86 -1.46 5.24
N VAL A 159 -16.59 -1.84 5.43
CA VAL A 159 -15.77 -2.49 4.39
C VAL A 159 -15.90 -4.02 4.42
N MET A 160 -16.22 -4.60 5.59
CA MET A 160 -16.36 -6.05 5.76
C MET A 160 -17.27 -6.74 4.73
N PRO A 161 -18.43 -6.17 4.31
CA PRO A 161 -19.30 -6.80 3.31
C PRO A 161 -18.65 -7.04 1.94
N TYR A 162 -17.59 -6.31 1.59
CA TYR A 162 -16.88 -6.49 0.31
C TYR A 162 -15.85 -7.63 0.34
N LEU A 163 -15.52 -8.11 1.54
CA LEU A 163 -14.51 -9.14 1.80
C LEU A 163 -15.12 -10.52 2.07
N GLN A 164 -16.40 -10.55 2.42
CA GLN A 164 -17.17 -11.77 2.68
C GLN A 164 -17.95 -12.14 1.41
N SER A 165 -17.86 -13.42 1.03
CA SER A 165 -18.64 -13.99 -0.08
C SER A 165 -20.01 -14.45 0.40
#